data_AF-A0A7Y4U2C2-F1
#
_entry.id   AF-A0A7Y4U2C2-F1
#
_cell.length_a   1.000
_cell.length_b   1.000
_cell.length_c   1.000
_cell.angle_alpha   90.00
_cell.angle_beta   90.00
_cell.angle_gamma   90.00
#
_symmetry.space_group_name_H-M   'P 1'
#
loop_
_entity.id
_entity.type
_entity.pdbx_description
1 polymer ?
#
loop_
_entity_poly.entity_id
_entity_poly.type
_entity_poly.pdbx_seq_one_letter_code
_entity_poly.pdbx_strand_id
1 'polypeptide(L)'
;MTEHPLQSLAAYSQCVAEMLDRPPVRRSTVAVWSVSPYTGIAEGEVWFSSGFRLRLREELDFEARLITSYGYEVYREDERLYWYDDFPHPHDPT
;
A
#
# COMPACT_ATOMS: atom_id res chain seq x y z
N MET A 1 -17.50 -13.10 -5.13
CA MET A 1 -16.81 -13.13 -3.83
C MET A 1 -15.47 -12.48 -4.08
N THR A 2 -15.20 -11.31 -3.51
CA THR A 2 -13.89 -10.69 -3.65
C THR A 2 -12.90 -11.54 -2.87
N GLU A 3 -11.93 -12.14 -3.57
CA GLU A 3 -10.89 -12.95 -2.93
C GLU A 3 -10.08 -12.07 -1.97
N HIS A 4 -9.52 -12.66 -0.91
CA HIS A 4 -8.70 -11.92 0.03
C HIS A 4 -7.48 -11.36 -0.72
N PRO A 5 -7.16 -10.05 -0.66
CA PRO A 5 -6.09 -9.47 -1.48
C PRO A 5 -4.73 -10.16 -1.30
N LEU A 6 -4.40 -10.57 -0.07
CA LEU A 6 -3.15 -11.29 0.25
C LEU A 6 -3.17 -12.79 -0.09
N GLN A 7 -4.15 -13.27 -0.85
CA GLN A 7 -4.22 -14.69 -1.26
C GLN A 7 -3.25 -15.01 -2.41
N SER A 8 -2.91 -14.03 -3.24
CA SER A 8 -1.96 -14.19 -4.34
C SER A 8 -1.49 -12.84 -4.87
N LEU A 9 -0.41 -12.83 -5.66
CA LEU A 9 0.03 -11.67 -6.40
C LEU A 9 -1.08 -11.08 -7.28
N ALA A 10 -1.86 -11.93 -7.95
CA ALA A 10 -2.93 -11.50 -8.85
C ALA A 10 -4.07 -10.82 -8.08
N ALA A 11 -4.49 -11.40 -6.96
CA ALA A 11 -5.51 -10.80 -6.09
C ALA A 11 -5.05 -9.45 -5.52
N TYR A 12 -3.79 -9.34 -5.09
CA TYR A 12 -3.24 -8.08 -4.59
C TYR A 12 -3.15 -7.02 -5.69
N SER A 13 -2.68 -7.42 -6.87
CA SER A 13 -2.59 -6.54 -8.06
C SER A 13 -3.96 -6.01 -8.47
N GLN A 14 -4.99 -6.87 -8.43
CA GLN A 14 -6.37 -6.47 -8.68
C GLN A 14 -6.86 -5.47 -7.63
N CYS A 15 -6.61 -5.74 -6.34
CA CYS A 15 -6.98 -4.82 -5.26
C CYS A 15 -6.34 -3.43 -5.43
N VAL A 16 -5.05 -3.37 -5.81
CA VAL A 16 -4.35 -2.11 -6.11
C VAL A 16 -4.95 -1.41 -7.34
N ALA A 17 -5.32 -2.16 -8.38
CA ALA A 17 -5.95 -1.59 -9.57
C ALA A 17 -7.34 -1.00 -9.26
N GLU A 18 -8.17 -1.71 -8.51
CA GLU A 18 -9.51 -1.28 -8.07
C GLU A 18 -9.47 -0.03 -7.16
N MET A 19 -8.33 0.30 -6.57
CA MET A 19 -8.16 1.55 -5.83
C MET A 19 -8.40 2.78 -6.72
N LEU A 20 -8.09 2.70 -8.02
CA LEU A 20 -8.34 3.80 -8.97
C LEU A 20 -9.83 4.10 -9.15
N ASP A 21 -10.72 3.16 -8.86
CA ASP A 21 -12.17 3.36 -8.95
C ASP A 21 -12.73 4.13 -7.74
N ARG A 22 -11.91 4.34 -6.70
CA ARG A 22 -12.35 5.08 -5.50
C ARG A 22 -12.38 6.59 -5.79
N PRO A 23 -13.50 7.30 -5.55
CA PRO A 23 -13.63 8.72 -5.87
C PRO A 23 -12.54 9.66 -5.32
N PRO A 24 -11.93 9.42 -4.14
CA PRO A 24 -10.84 10.25 -3.66
C PRO A 24 -9.53 10.08 -4.44
N VAL A 25 -9.31 8.98 -5.15
CA VAL A 25 -8.05 8.65 -5.82
C VAL A 25 -8.03 9.27 -7.22
N ARG A 26 -7.02 10.09 -7.50
CA ARG A 26 -6.83 10.71 -8.82
C ARG A 26 -5.84 9.97 -9.71
N ARG A 27 -4.82 9.38 -9.09
CA ARG A 27 -3.72 8.70 -9.78
C ARG A 27 -3.04 7.72 -8.84
N SER A 28 -2.53 6.63 -9.39
CA SER A 28 -1.65 5.69 -8.70
C SER A 28 -0.46 5.34 -9.60
N THR A 29 0.72 5.20 -9.01
CA THR A 29 1.90 4.57 -9.60
C THR A 29 2.26 3.26 -8.90
N VAL A 30 1.44 2.83 -7.93
CA VAL A 30 1.69 1.61 -7.17
C VAL A 30 1.74 0.43 -8.12
N ALA A 31 2.92 -0.20 -8.17
CA ALA A 31 3.17 -1.42 -8.91
C ALA A 31 3.32 -2.57 -7.91
N VAL A 32 2.86 -3.75 -8.32
CA VAL A 32 3.00 -4.98 -7.55
C VAL A 32 3.77 -5.97 -8.38
N TRP A 33 4.83 -6.56 -7.82
CA TRP A 33 5.63 -7.58 -8.50
C TRP A 33 6.06 -8.68 -7.55
N SER A 34 6.24 -9.88 -8.09
CA SER A 34 6.76 -11.02 -7.33
C SER A 34 8.28 -10.90 -7.18
N VAL A 35 8.78 -11.26 -5.99
CA VAL A 35 10.21 -11.46 -5.73
C VAL A 35 10.54 -12.93 -5.49
N SER A 36 9.53 -13.76 -5.19
CA SER A 36 9.59 -15.23 -5.14
C SER A 36 8.22 -15.84 -5.46
N PRO A 37 8.07 -17.17 -5.55
CA PRO A 37 6.77 -17.81 -5.81
C PRO A 37 5.65 -17.41 -4.84
N TYR A 38 5.99 -17.08 -3.59
CA TYR A 38 5.02 -16.78 -2.54
C TYR A 38 5.15 -15.39 -1.95
N THR A 39 6.13 -14.59 -2.40
CA THR A 39 6.36 -13.24 -1.88
C THR A 39 6.39 -12.20 -2.99
N GLY A 40 6.01 -10.99 -2.62
CA GLY A 40 5.96 -9.85 -3.54
C GLY A 40 6.26 -8.53 -2.84
N ILE A 41 6.39 -7.49 -3.66
CA ILE A 41 6.51 -6.11 -3.21
C ILE A 41 5.39 -5.32 -3.86
N ALA A 42 4.74 -4.45 -3.10
CA ALA A 42 3.94 -3.35 -3.62
C ALA A 42 4.65 -2.04 -3.30
N GLU A 43 4.90 -1.21 -4.29
CA GLU A 43 5.56 0.08 -4.09
C GLU A 43 5.05 1.12 -5.07
N GLY A 44 4.92 2.35 -4.58
CA GLY A 44 4.67 3.52 -5.41
C GLY A 44 3.92 4.58 -4.63
N GLU A 45 3.11 5.33 -5.34
CA GLU A 45 2.44 6.49 -4.78
C GLU A 45 0.98 6.58 -5.24
N VAL A 46 0.15 7.19 -4.40
CA VAL A 46 -1.27 7.43 -4.63
C VAL A 46 -1.53 8.92 -4.41
N TRP A 47 -2.11 9.59 -5.40
CA TRP A 47 -2.50 10.99 -5.31
C TRP A 47 -4.00 11.09 -5.10
N PHE A 48 -4.39 11.88 -4.10
CA PHE A 48 -5.78 12.11 -3.75
C PHE A 48 -6.30 13.45 -4.23
N SER A 49 -7.62 13.56 -4.41
CA SER A 49 -8.29 14.78 -4.88
C SER A 49 -8.22 15.95 -3.91
N SER A 50 -8.00 15.66 -2.63
CA SER A 50 -7.80 16.62 -1.54
C SER A 50 -6.36 17.18 -1.46
N GLY A 51 -5.47 16.83 -2.40
CA GLY A 51 -4.09 17.33 -2.45
C GLY A 51 -3.09 16.54 -1.59
N PHE A 52 -3.52 15.41 -1.03
CA PHE A 52 -2.63 14.48 -0.33
C PHE A 52 -1.96 13.51 -1.30
N ARG A 53 -0.75 13.07 -0.95
CA ARG A 53 -0.02 12.00 -1.61
C ARG A 53 0.38 10.97 -0.57
N LEU A 54 -0.01 9.72 -0.77
CA LEU A 54 0.48 8.58 -0.01
C LEU A 54 1.61 7.94 -0.81
N ARG A 55 2.80 7.84 -0.23
CA ARG A 55 3.87 6.98 -0.73
C ARG A 55 3.89 5.71 0.12
N LEU A 56 3.98 4.55 -0.52
CA LEU A 56 3.97 3.27 0.17
C LEU A 56 5.01 2.31 -0.39
N ARG A 57 5.50 1.45 0.50
CA ARG A 57 6.21 0.21 0.17
C ARG A 57 5.76 -0.87 1.14
N GLU A 58 5.41 -2.03 0.62
CA GLU A 58 4.95 -3.19 1.37
C GLU A 58 5.68 -4.44 0.89
N GLU A 59 6.10 -5.28 1.84
CA GLU A 59 6.58 -6.63 1.59
C GLU A 59 5.46 -7.61 1.90
N LEU A 60 5.17 -8.48 0.94
CA LEU A 60 3.98 -9.34 0.94
C LEU A 60 4.40 -10.81 1.05
N ASP A 61 3.75 -11.54 1.95
CA ASP A 61 3.81 -12.99 2.04
C ASP A 61 2.40 -13.55 1.78
N PHE A 62 2.23 -14.19 0.62
CA PHE A 62 0.95 -14.74 0.18
C PHE A 62 0.64 -16.10 0.83
N GLU A 63 1.65 -16.84 1.29
CA GLU A 63 1.46 -18.10 1.99
C GLU A 63 0.96 -17.84 3.42
N ALA A 64 1.61 -16.90 4.13
CA ALA A 64 1.19 -16.44 5.44
C ALA A 64 -0.03 -15.50 5.39
N ARG A 65 -0.32 -14.92 4.22
CA ARG A 65 -1.36 -13.89 3.97
C ARG A 65 -1.13 -12.63 4.80
N LEU A 66 0.11 -12.17 4.84
CA LEU A 66 0.55 -11.04 5.65
C LEU A 66 1.28 -10.00 4.80
N ILE A 67 1.16 -8.75 5.24
CA ILE A 67 2.15 -7.72 4.91
C ILE A 67 3.22 -7.86 6.00
N THR A 68 4.41 -8.35 5.64
CA THR A 68 5.47 -8.69 6.60
C THR A 68 6.29 -7.49 7.02
N SER A 69 6.34 -6.47 6.17
CA SER A 69 6.92 -5.16 6.47
C SER A 69 6.23 -4.10 5.62
N TYR A 70 6.11 -2.89 6.17
CA TYR A 70 5.49 -1.78 5.46
C TYR A 70 6.09 -0.44 5.85
N GLY A 71 5.95 0.52 4.94
CA GLY A 71 6.22 1.92 5.20
C GLY A 71 5.23 2.78 4.42
N TYR A 72 4.56 3.67 5.12
CA TYR A 72 3.60 4.62 4.57
C TYR A 72 4.05 6.03 4.91
N GLU A 73 4.08 6.92 3.94
CA GLU A 73 4.37 8.33 4.13
C GLU A 73 3.25 9.17 3.54
N VAL A 74 2.71 10.09 4.33
CA VAL A 74 1.65 11.00 3.89
C VAL A 74 2.22 12.39 3.71
N TYR A 75 1.99 12.93 2.52
CA TYR A 75 2.40 14.25 2.11
C TYR A 75 1.19 15.12 1.78
N ARG A 76 1.33 16.42 1.95
CA ARG A 76 0.50 17.43 1.30
C ARG A 76 1.42 18.30 0.46
N GLU A 77 1.23 18.27 -0.85
CA GLU A 77 2.20 18.82 -1.81
C GLU A 77 3.60 18.19 -1.59
N ASP A 78 4.61 19.00 -1.25
CA ASP A 78 5.98 18.56 -0.98
C ASP A 78 6.29 18.40 0.52
N GLU A 79 5.35 18.75 1.40
CA GLU A 79 5.51 18.63 2.84
C GLU A 79 5.10 17.24 3.33
N ARG A 80 6.01 16.52 3.99
CA ARG A 80 5.69 15.26 4.68
C ARG A 80 5.00 15.57 6.00
N LEU A 81 3.74 15.17 6.12
CA LEU A 81 2.93 15.40 7.31
C LEU A 81 3.23 14.38 8.40
N TYR A 82 3.22 13.11 8.03
CA TYR A 82 3.49 11.98 8.93
C TYR A 82 3.85 10.73 8.11
N TRP A 83 4.21 9.69 8.84
CA TRP A 83 4.65 8.41 8.33
C TRP A 83 4.31 7.31 9.34
N TYR A 84 4.24 6.08 8.87
CA TYR A 84 4.05 4.90 9.71
C TYR A 84 4.84 3.75 9.10
N ASP A 85 5.62 3.08 9.93
CA ASP A 85 6.28 1.81 9.59
C ASP A 85 5.83 0.71 10.56
N ASP A 86 6.38 -0.48 10.39
CA ASP A 86 6.09 -1.66 11.20
C ASP A 86 6.75 -1.66 12.59
N PHE A 87 7.42 -0.56 12.97
CA PHE A 87 7.98 -0.40 14.31
C PHE A 87 6.95 0.17 15.30
N PRO A 88 7.13 -0.04 16.62
CA PRO A 88 6.25 0.54 17.62
C PRO A 88 6.26 2.08 17.58
N HIS A 89 5.08 2.69 17.72
CA HIS A 89 4.88 4.14 17.84
C HIS A 89 4.30 4.45 19.24
N PRO A 90 5.13 4.49 20.31
CA PRO A 90 4.64 4.45 21.71
C PRO A 90 3.87 5.70 22.17
N HIS A 91 3.89 6.76 21.37
CA HIS A 91 3.26 8.04 21.69
C HIS A 91 1.97 8.28 20.89
N ASP A 92 1.62 7.35 20.01
CA ASP A 92 0.42 7.45 19.18
C ASP A 92 -0.79 6.86 19.92
N PRO A 93 -1.97 7.52 19.86
CA PRO A 93 -3.18 6.98 20.46
C PRO A 93 -3.62 5.70 19.73
N THR A 94 -3.91 4.64 20.50
CA THR A 94 -4.46 3.34 20.03
C THR A 94 -5.97 3.30 20.05
#